data_AF-A0A1Y4UN83-F1
#
_entry.id   AF-A0A1Y4UN83-F1
#
_cell.length_a   1.000
_cell.length_b   1.000
_cell.length_c   1.000
_cell.angle_alpha   90.00
_cell.angle_beta   90.00
_cell.angle_gamma   90.00
#
_symmetry.space_group_name_H-M   'P 1'
#
loop_
_entity.id
_entity.type
_entity.pdbx_description
1 polymer ?
#
loop_
_entity_poly.entity_id
_entity_poly.type
_entity_poly.pdbx_seq_one_letter_code
_entity_poly.pdbx_strand_id
1 'polypeptide(L)'
;METMLKVGAVAVLGALCAVMVKGTARQLALVLSIAAAAVVLGLALGAVEDVVAMAEELQDMAGLSPAVVAPVIKTVGIAILTHIAAQVCKDAGEGGIAAVTETAGSALALCTALPLLRAVLDTVAQLL
;
A
#
# COMPACT_ATOMS: atom_id res chain seq x y z
N MET A 1 18.52 -4.55 5.61
CA MET A 1 18.98 -5.33 4.44
C MET A 1 18.41 -6.75 4.41
N GLU A 2 18.31 -7.44 5.55
CA GLU A 2 17.80 -8.82 5.60
C GLU A 2 16.33 -8.98 5.15
N THR A 3 15.47 -8.02 5.43
CA THR A 3 14.06 -8.01 4.99
C THR A 3 13.93 -7.92 3.48
N MET A 4 14.70 -7.04 2.83
CA MET A 4 14.69 -6.88 1.37
C MET A 4 15.24 -8.11 0.65
N LEU A 5 16.22 -8.80 1.25
CA LEU A 5 16.72 -10.08 0.75
C LEU A 5 15.66 -11.19 0.84
N LYS A 6 14.96 -11.29 1.99
CA LYS A 6 13.85 -12.24 2.19
C LYS A 6 12.69 -11.98 1.23
N VAL A 7 12.30 -10.71 1.06
CA VAL A 7 11.26 -10.28 0.11
C VAL A 7 11.64 -10.66 -1.31
N GLY A 8 12.87 -10.35 -1.74
CA GLY A 8 13.36 -10.70 -3.08
C GLY A 8 13.37 -12.21 -3.32
N ALA A 9 13.86 -12.99 -2.35
CA ALA A 9 13.91 -14.44 -2.46
C ALA A 9 12.50 -15.06 -2.59
N VAL A 10 11.55 -14.64 -1.75
CA VAL A 10 10.17 -15.13 -1.79
C VAL A 10 9.47 -14.73 -3.08
N ALA A 11 9.67 -13.49 -3.56
CA ALA A 11 9.08 -13.01 -4.80
C ALA A 11 9.58 -13.82 -6.01
N VAL A 12 10.90 -14.06 -6.10
CA VAL A 12 11.50 -14.83 -7.20
C VAL A 12 11.06 -16.29 -7.17
N LEU A 13 11.10 -16.94 -6.00
CA LEU A 13 10.63 -18.32 -5.83
C LEU A 13 9.14 -18.47 -6.16
N GLY A 14 8.31 -17.56 -5.65
CA GLY A 14 6.88 -17.54 -5.95
C GLY A 14 6.58 -17.36 -7.43
N ALA A 15 7.28 -16.43 -8.10
CA ALA A 15 7.14 -16.21 -9.54
C ALA A 15 7.55 -17.44 -10.36
N LEU A 16 8.69 -18.07 -10.03
CA LEU A 16 9.16 -19.29 -10.68
C LEU A 16 8.15 -20.44 -10.55
N CYS A 17 7.63 -20.67 -9.34
CA CYS A 17 6.60 -21.68 -9.09
C CYS A 17 5.30 -21.37 -9.87
N ALA A 18 4.86 -20.11 -9.90
CA ALA A 18 3.66 -19.71 -10.62
C ALA A 18 3.80 -19.93 -12.13
N VAL A 19 4.97 -19.63 -12.72
CA VAL A 19 5.26 -19.87 -14.15
C VAL A 19 5.24 -21.36 -14.49
N MET A 20 5.84 -22.22 -13.65
CA MET A 20 5.84 -23.67 -13.85
C MET A 20 4.43 -24.28 -13.85
N VAL A 21 3.54 -23.80 -12.96
CA VAL A 21 2.16 -24.31 -12.84
C VAL A 21 1.22 -23.76 -13.93
N LYS A 22 1.56 -22.59 -14.51
CA LYS A 22 0.73 -21.92 -15.54
C LYS A 22 0.51 -22.78 -16.79
N GLY A 23 1.45 -23.69 -17.10
CA GLY A 23 1.33 -24.64 -18.21
C GLY A 23 0.34 -25.78 -17.99
N THR A 24 -0.05 -26.06 -16.74
CA THR A 24 -0.92 -27.21 -16.39
C THR A 24 -2.30 -26.77 -15.89
N ALA A 25 -2.38 -25.68 -15.13
CA ALA A 25 -3.65 -25.16 -14.61
C ALA A 25 -3.57 -23.64 -14.34
N ARG A 26 -4.17 -22.84 -15.23
CA ARG A 26 -4.14 -21.36 -15.15
C ARG A 26 -4.75 -20.80 -13.87
N GLN A 27 -5.78 -21.45 -13.30
CA GLN A 27 -6.40 -21.05 -12.03
C GLN A 27 -5.47 -21.26 -10.83
N LEU A 28 -4.73 -22.37 -10.78
CA LEU A 28 -3.79 -22.64 -9.69
C LEU A 28 -2.61 -21.67 -9.73
N ALA A 29 -2.13 -21.30 -10.92
CA ALA A 29 -1.06 -20.30 -11.06
C ALA A 29 -1.47 -18.91 -10.53
N LEU A 30 -2.75 -18.53 -10.70
CA LEU A 30 -3.31 -17.29 -10.16
C LEU A 30 -3.41 -17.30 -8.63
N VAL A 31 -3.89 -18.40 -8.06
CA VAL A 31 -3.93 -18.56 -6.60
C VAL A 31 -2.52 -18.53 -6.02
N LEU A 32 -1.55 -19.15 -6.69
CA LEU A 32 -0.16 -19.17 -6.25
C LEU A 32 0.50 -17.78 -6.33
N SER A 33 0.22 -16.99 -7.37
CA SER A 33 0.75 -15.62 -7.48
C SER A 33 0.16 -14.70 -6.43
N ILE A 34 -1.15 -14.81 -6.14
CA ILE A 34 -1.81 -14.06 -5.07
C ILE A 34 -1.24 -14.45 -3.70
N ALA A 35 -1.03 -15.75 -3.45
CA ALA A 35 -0.43 -16.23 -2.21
C ALA A 35 1.01 -15.71 -2.04
N ALA A 36 1.84 -15.77 -3.10
CA ALA A 36 3.19 -15.22 -3.08
C ALA A 36 3.18 -13.70 -2.84
N ALA A 37 2.30 -12.96 -3.50
CA ALA A 37 2.12 -11.52 -3.30
C ALA A 37 1.71 -11.20 -1.86
N ALA A 38 0.80 -11.98 -1.25
CA ALA A 38 0.38 -11.81 0.13
C ALA A 38 1.53 -12.04 1.13
N VAL A 39 2.38 -13.06 0.91
CA VAL A 39 3.55 -13.31 1.76
C VAL A 39 4.58 -12.20 1.62
N VAL A 40 4.87 -11.76 0.39
CA VAL A 40 5.77 -10.61 0.13
C VAL A 40 5.27 -9.35 0.83
N LEU A 41 3.96 -9.09 0.78
CA LEU A 41 3.35 -7.97 1.49
C LEU A 41 3.43 -8.11 3.01
N GLY A 42 3.18 -9.32 3.51
CA GLY A 42 3.31 -9.66 4.93
C GLY A 42 4.70 -9.31 5.47
N LEU A 43 5.75 -9.60 4.69
CA LEU A 43 7.12 -9.27 5.03
C LEU A 43 7.44 -7.77 4.94
N ALA A 44 6.73 -7.04 4.08
CA ALA A 44 6.88 -5.59 3.93
C ALA A 44 6.16 -4.80 5.03
N LEU A 45 5.11 -5.35 5.67
CA LEU A 45 4.35 -4.70 6.74
C LEU A 45 5.23 -4.29 7.92
N GLY A 46 6.25 -5.09 8.28
CA GLY A 46 7.16 -4.71 9.36
C GLY A 46 7.93 -3.41 9.09
N ALA A 47 8.28 -3.13 7.83
CA ALA A 47 8.92 -1.86 7.47
C ALA A 47 7.93 -0.68 7.53
N VAL A 48 6.63 -0.94 7.36
CA VAL A 48 5.58 0.08 7.53
C VAL A 48 5.37 0.38 9.02
N GLU A 49 5.40 -0.64 9.89
CA GLU A 49 5.35 -0.44 11.34
C GLU A 49 6.48 0.45 11.85
N ASP A 50 7.72 0.24 11.40
CA ASP A 50 8.86 1.10 11.77
C ASP A 50 8.62 2.57 11.39
N VAL A 51 8.06 2.81 10.21
CA VAL A 51 7.75 4.17 9.73
C VAL A 51 6.61 4.80 10.54
N VAL A 52 5.60 4.01 10.92
CA VAL A 52 4.49 4.47 11.77
C VAL A 52 5.00 4.82 13.16
N ALA A 53 5.84 3.96 13.77
CA ALA A 53 6.43 4.20 15.08
C ALA A 53 7.30 5.47 15.10
N MET A 54 8.14 5.67 14.07
CA MET A 54 8.89 6.92 13.93
C MET A 54 7.98 8.14 13.76
N ALA A 55 6.87 8.01 13.04
CA ALA A 55 5.93 9.09 12.88
C ALA A 55 5.22 9.45 14.19
N GLU A 56 4.89 8.45 15.03
CA GLU A 56 4.36 8.64 16.38
C GLU A 56 5.38 9.29 17.32
N GLU A 57 6.65 8.86 17.30
CA GLU A 57 7.72 9.53 18.07
C GLU A 57 7.88 11.00 17.65
N LEU A 58 7.81 11.30 16.35
CA LEU A 58 7.85 12.68 15.86
C LEU A 58 6.63 13.50 16.34
N GLN A 59 5.45 12.89 16.47
CA GLN A 59 4.29 13.57 17.03
C GLN A 59 4.53 13.99 18.48
N ASP A 60 5.07 13.08 19.28
CA ASP A 60 5.34 13.33 20.70
C ASP A 60 6.48 14.33 20.90
N MET A 61 7.53 14.27 20.08
CA MET A 61 8.70 15.16 20.20
C MET A 61 8.48 16.55 19.62
N ALA A 62 7.81 16.66 18.46
CA ALA A 62 7.64 17.93 17.75
C ALA A 62 6.28 18.60 18.03
N GLY A 63 5.40 17.96 18.83
CA GLY A 63 4.04 18.45 19.07
C GLY A 63 3.18 18.48 17.81
N LEU A 64 3.50 17.64 16.81
CA LEU A 64 2.75 17.58 15.57
C LEU A 64 1.34 17.09 15.84
N SER A 65 0.35 17.86 15.40
CA SER A 65 -1.05 17.47 15.52
C SER A 65 -1.31 16.15 14.78
N PRO A 66 -2.09 15.23 15.35
CA PRO A 66 -2.54 14.01 14.67
C PRO A 66 -3.24 14.31 13.32
N ALA A 67 -3.77 15.53 13.17
CA ALA A 67 -4.38 16.01 11.94
C ALA A 67 -3.40 16.12 10.75
N VAL A 68 -2.09 16.08 10.98
CA VAL A 68 -1.05 16.14 9.93
C VAL A 68 -0.49 14.74 9.63
N VAL A 69 -0.19 13.96 10.66
CA VAL A 69 0.47 12.65 10.49
C VAL A 69 -0.50 11.56 10.02
N ALA A 70 -1.72 11.53 10.57
CA ALA A 70 -2.70 10.51 10.20
C ALA A 70 -3.11 10.53 8.71
N PRO A 71 -3.30 11.70 8.05
CA PRO A 71 -3.52 11.76 6.61
C PRO A 71 -2.38 11.19 5.76
N VAL A 72 -1.13 11.42 6.16
CA VAL A 72 0.05 10.92 5.43
C VAL A 72 0.06 9.40 5.45
N ILE A 73 -0.07 8.80 6.64
CA ILE A 73 -0.10 7.34 6.80
C ILE A 73 -1.29 6.73 6.03
N LYS A 74 -2.48 7.32 6.13
CA LYS A 74 -3.67 6.86 5.38
C LYS A 74 -3.45 6.90 3.87
N THR A 75 -2.81 7.94 3.35
CA THR A 75 -2.56 8.09 1.91
C THR A 75 -1.60 7.02 1.41
N VAL A 76 -0.52 6.73 2.15
CA VAL A 76 0.41 5.63 1.84
C VAL A 76 -0.31 4.28 1.85
N GLY A 77 -1.14 4.04 2.87
CA GLY A 77 -1.94 2.82 2.97
C GLY A 77 -2.89 2.62 1.79
N ILE A 78 -3.61 3.68 1.40
CA ILE A 78 -4.49 3.65 0.22
C ILE A 78 -3.68 3.33 -1.04
N ALA A 79 -2.56 4.01 -1.27
CA ALA A 79 -1.74 3.81 -2.47
C ALA A 79 -1.24 2.36 -2.58
N ILE A 80 -0.72 1.79 -1.48
CA ILE A 80 -0.25 0.39 -1.44
C ILE A 80 -1.40 -0.57 -1.76
N LEU A 81 -2.53 -0.46 -1.03
CA LEU A 81 -3.69 -1.34 -1.21
C LEU A 81 -4.27 -1.27 -2.62
N THR A 82 -4.42 -0.06 -3.15
CA THR A 82 -4.89 0.17 -4.52
C THR A 82 -3.97 -0.49 -5.53
N HIS A 83 -2.66 -0.32 -5.39
CA HIS A 83 -1.72 -0.89 -6.35
C HIS A 83 -1.77 -2.42 -6.34
N ILE A 84 -1.82 -3.04 -5.16
CA ILE A 84 -1.90 -4.50 -5.02
C ILE A 84 -3.20 -5.03 -5.62
N ALA A 85 -4.34 -4.44 -5.25
CA ALA A 85 -5.64 -4.87 -5.74
C ALA A 85 -5.71 -4.77 -7.28
N ALA A 86 -5.20 -3.68 -7.85
CA ALA A 86 -5.15 -3.49 -9.30
C ALA A 86 -4.23 -4.49 -10.00
N GLN A 87 -3.05 -4.79 -9.44
CA GLN A 87 -2.15 -5.79 -10.00
C GLN A 87 -2.76 -7.20 -9.95
N VAL A 88 -3.42 -7.57 -8.85
CA VAL A 88 -4.14 -8.85 -8.76
C VAL A 88 -5.25 -8.95 -9.81
N CYS A 89 -6.02 -7.88 -10.04
CA CYS A 89 -7.02 -7.84 -11.10
C CYS A 89 -6.37 -7.96 -12.50
N LYS A 90 -5.24 -7.30 -12.75
CA LYS A 90 -4.48 -7.41 -14.02
C LYS A 90 -4.00 -8.84 -14.25
N ASP A 91 -3.45 -9.49 -13.22
CA ASP A 91 -3.01 -10.89 -13.28
C ASP A 91 -4.16 -11.88 -13.54
N ALA A 92 -5.37 -11.54 -13.07
CA ALA A 92 -6.59 -12.29 -13.34
C ALA A 92 -7.09 -12.13 -14.79
N GLY A 93 -6.55 -11.17 -15.55
CA GLY A 93 -7.06 -10.79 -16.88
C GLY A 93 -8.14 -9.71 -16.84
N GLU A 94 -8.49 -9.21 -15.65
CA GLU A 94 -9.53 -8.20 -15.40
C GLU A 94 -8.96 -6.78 -15.43
N GLY A 95 -8.39 -6.38 -16.57
CA GLY A 95 -7.78 -5.05 -16.75
C GLY A 95 -8.77 -3.89 -16.54
N GLY A 96 -10.05 -4.08 -16.87
CA GLY A 96 -11.10 -3.09 -16.64
C GLY A 96 -11.34 -2.82 -15.15
N ILE A 97 -11.47 -3.88 -14.36
CA ILE A 97 -11.64 -3.78 -12.89
C ILE A 97 -10.39 -3.16 -12.26
N ALA A 98 -9.20 -3.51 -12.75
CA ALA A 98 -7.95 -2.91 -12.27
C ALA A 98 -7.91 -1.39 -12.50
N ALA A 99 -8.28 -0.92 -13.69
CA ALA A 99 -8.31 0.51 -14.00
C ALA A 99 -9.30 1.26 -13.11
N VAL A 100 -10.51 0.71 -12.91
CA VAL A 100 -11.50 1.31 -12.00
C VAL A 100 -10.96 1.37 -10.56
N THR A 101 -10.28 0.32 -10.11
CA THR A 101 -9.67 0.26 -8.78
C THR A 101 -8.57 1.32 -8.60
N GLU A 102 -7.69 1.50 -9.59
CA GLU A 102 -6.65 2.56 -9.59
C GLU A 102 -7.28 3.96 -9.54
N THR A 103 -8.36 4.15 -10.30
CA THR A 103 -9.10 5.43 -10.34
C THR A 103 -9.75 5.73 -8.99
N ALA A 104 -10.40 4.72 -8.37
CA ALA A 104 -11.02 4.84 -7.05
C ALA A 104 -9.99 5.13 -5.95
N GLY A 105 -8.86 4.44 -5.97
CA GLY A 105 -7.76 4.68 -5.04
C GLY A 105 -7.20 6.11 -5.14
N SER A 106 -7.04 6.61 -6.36
CA SER A 106 -6.61 8.00 -6.59
C SER A 106 -7.61 9.01 -6.03
N ALA A 107 -8.92 8.77 -6.19
CA ALA A 107 -9.95 9.61 -5.61
C ALA A 107 -9.94 9.58 -4.07
N LEU A 108 -9.76 8.39 -3.47
CA LEU A 108 -9.67 8.23 -2.02
C LEU A 108 -8.42 8.91 -1.44
N ALA A 109 -7.27 8.81 -2.13
CA ALA A 109 -6.04 9.53 -1.78
C ALA A 109 -6.22 11.06 -1.87
N LEU A 110 -7.06 11.55 -2.79
CA LEU A 110 -7.42 12.97 -2.83
C LEU A 110 -8.29 13.36 -1.62
N CYS A 111 -9.23 12.51 -1.23
CA CYS A 111 -10.07 12.73 -0.05
C CYS A 111 -9.26 12.79 1.26
N THR A 112 -8.16 12.04 1.37
CA THR A 112 -7.26 12.13 2.54
C THR A 112 -6.47 13.44 2.61
N ALA A 113 -6.39 14.22 1.53
CA ALA A 113 -5.81 15.57 1.58
C ALA A 113 -6.74 16.62 2.21
N LEU A 114 -8.06 16.36 2.29
CA LEU A 114 -9.03 17.28 2.91
C LEU A 114 -8.74 17.63 4.38
N PRO A 115 -8.41 16.70 5.30
CA PRO A 115 -8.07 17.04 6.68
C PRO A 115 -6.83 17.93 6.79
N LEU A 116 -5.82 17.73 5.94
CA LEU A 116 -4.66 18.62 5.85
C LEU A 116 -5.08 20.03 5.44
N LEU A 117 -5.95 20.15 4.44
CA LEU A 117 -6.46 21.45 3.99
C LEU A 117 -7.26 22.15 5.09
N ARG A 118 -8.07 21.41 5.87
CA ARG A 118 -8.79 21.97 7.03
C ARG A 118 -7.83 22.49 8.11
N ALA A 119 -6.79 21.72 8.45
CA ALA A 119 -5.80 22.14 9.45
C ALA A 119 -5.09 23.44 9.02
N VAL A 120 -4.78 23.58 7.72
CA VAL A 120 -4.19 24.81 7.18
C VAL A 120 -5.19 25.97 7.27
N LEU A 121 -6.45 25.77 6.90
CA LEU A 121 -7.49 26.80 6.98
C LEU A 121 -7.72 27.28 8.42
N ASP A 122 -7.75 26.36 9.39
CA ASP A 122 -7.88 26.69 10.82
C ASP A 122 -6.70 27.53 11.30
N THR A 123 -5.48 27.19 10.86
CA THR A 123 -4.26 27.96 11.21
C THR A 123 -4.30 29.37 10.64
N VAL A 124 -4.73 29.53 9.38
CA VAL A 124 -4.89 30.85 8.75
C VAL A 124 -5.98 31.67 9.44
N ALA A 125 -7.10 31.03 9.82
CA ALA A 125 -8.20 31.70 10.51
C ALA A 125 -7.80 32.20 11.92
N GLN A 126 -6.86 31.54 12.60
CA GLN A 126 -6.33 31.99 13.89
C GLN A 126 -5.36 33.19 13.78
N LEU A 127 -4.80 33.44 12.59
CA LEU A 127 -3.87 34.54 12.32
C LEU A 127 -4.56 35.82 11.84
N LEU A 128 -5.85 35.74 11.47
CA LEU A 128 -6.73 36.86 11.09
C LEU A 128 -7.47 37.41 12.32
#